data_AF-A0A925YLM0-F1
#
_entry.id   AF-A0A925YLM0-F1
#
_cell.length_a   1.000
_cell.length_b   1.000
_cell.length_c   1.000
_cell.angle_alpha   90.00
_cell.angle_beta   90.00
_cell.angle_gamma   90.00
#
_symmetry.space_group_name_H-M   'P 1'
#
loop_
_entity.id
_entity.type
_entity.pdbx_description
1 polymer ?
#
loop_
_entity_poly.entity_id
_entity_poly.type
_entity_poly.pdbx_seq_one_letter_code
_entity_poly.pdbx_strand_id
1 'polypeptide(L)'
;MAHPICGIDVGAFSIKFVVFEVGFRQTTFRGAFEEMVSDGPEPLLVRQVQALREGLARVSSDATLYLALPGDALSIRTLDLPFTDQRKIDQVIGYELEGQIVHSLEDVVFDHVTIRSGDEGSSVLAVAARRDHVAAWLDALKVHGIDPRALYAAPVVYHALSISDPAADRDVGRVPAILDLGHARTNLFVGKDGQGIFARAITRGGQHLTAAIAETLGVDADRAEQIKRSEARLLSTADAPPNATEMRV
;
A
#
# COMPACT_ATOMS: atom_id res chain seq x y z
N MET A 1 24.89 -4.53 -18.65
CA MET A 1 24.96 -3.15 -18.09
C MET A 1 24.05 -3.14 -16.88
N ALA A 2 24.43 -2.47 -15.80
CA ALA A 2 23.56 -2.37 -14.64
C ALA A 2 22.49 -1.30 -14.91
N HIS A 3 21.25 -1.54 -14.49
CA HIS A 3 20.10 -0.69 -14.81
C HIS A 3 19.46 -0.16 -13.52
N PRO A 4 19.16 1.14 -13.41
CA PRO A 4 18.51 1.70 -12.24
C PRO A 4 17.04 1.29 -12.16
N ILE A 5 16.61 0.88 -10.97
CA ILE A 5 15.20 0.63 -10.64
C ILE A 5 14.84 1.54 -9.48
N CYS A 6 13.69 2.20 -9.55
CA CYS A 6 13.16 2.97 -8.42
C CYS A 6 11.75 2.53 -8.05
N GLY A 7 11.58 2.16 -6.78
CA GLY A 7 10.30 1.93 -6.15
C GLY A 7 9.81 3.19 -5.47
N ILE A 8 8.53 3.52 -5.65
CA ILE A 8 7.91 4.72 -5.10
C ILE A 8 6.69 4.32 -4.27
N ASP A 9 6.66 4.74 -3.00
CA ASP A 9 5.52 4.57 -2.08
C ASP A 9 4.79 5.91 -1.91
N VAL A 10 3.52 5.96 -2.33
CA VAL A 10 2.68 7.14 -2.26
C VAL A 10 1.98 7.22 -0.90
N GLY A 11 2.66 7.84 0.07
CA GLY A 11 2.11 8.12 1.39
C GLY A 11 1.28 9.41 1.44
N ALA A 12 0.49 9.56 2.51
CA ALA A 12 -0.25 10.80 2.78
C ALA A 12 0.60 11.88 3.47
N PHE A 13 1.69 11.49 4.12
CA PHE A 13 2.63 12.38 4.82
C PHE A 13 3.87 12.67 3.98
N SER A 14 4.38 11.65 3.28
CA SER A 14 5.52 11.76 2.38
C SER A 14 5.40 10.75 1.25
N ILE A 15 6.00 11.08 0.11
CA ILE A 15 6.26 10.17 -1.01
C ILE A 15 7.67 9.65 -0.84
N LYS A 16 7.84 8.33 -0.77
CA LYS A 16 9.15 7.71 -0.54
C LYS A 16 9.69 7.10 -1.81
N PHE A 17 10.97 7.26 -2.03
CA PHE A 17 11.70 6.77 -3.19
C PHE A 17 12.82 5.87 -2.71
N VAL A 18 12.93 4.69 -3.30
CA VAL A 18 14.02 3.75 -3.06
C VAL A 18 14.64 3.39 -4.39
N VAL A 19 15.95 3.60 -4.53
CA VAL A 19 16.69 3.36 -5.78
C VAL A 19 17.66 2.21 -5.61
N PHE A 20 17.58 1.25 -6.52
CA PHE A 20 18.50 0.15 -6.67
C PHE A 20 19.19 0.21 -8.03
N GLU A 21 20.38 -0.35 -8.12
CA GLU A 21 21.03 -0.66 -9.39
C GLU A 21 21.12 -2.17 -9.55
N VAL A 22 20.49 -2.68 -10.59
CA VAL A 22 20.37 -4.12 -10.86
C VAL A 22 21.32 -4.50 -11.99
N GLY A 23 22.37 -5.24 -11.66
CA GLY A 23 23.27 -5.89 -12.59
C GLY A 23 22.98 -7.38 -12.74
N PHE A 24 23.72 -8.06 -13.61
CA PHE A 24 23.49 -9.48 -13.93
C PHE A 24 23.60 -10.44 -12.72
N ARG A 25 24.44 -10.12 -11.72
CA ARG A 25 24.68 -10.98 -10.54
C ARG A 25 24.50 -10.26 -9.21
N GLN A 26 24.23 -8.97 -9.23
CA GLN A 26 24.22 -8.16 -8.03
C GLN A 26 23.17 -7.06 -8.15
N THR A 27 22.40 -6.91 -7.08
CA THR A 27 21.55 -5.76 -6.84
C THR A 27 22.20 -4.90 -5.77
N THR A 28 22.40 -3.62 -6.05
CA THR A 28 23.04 -2.69 -5.12
C THR A 28 22.04 -1.62 -4.71
N PHE A 29 21.83 -1.44 -3.40
CA PHE A 29 21.08 -0.31 -2.89
C PHE A 29 21.86 0.98 -3.14
N ARG A 30 21.24 1.93 -3.86
CA ARG A 30 21.86 3.23 -4.19
C ARG A 30 21.47 4.32 -3.20
N GLY A 31 20.22 4.29 -2.72
CA GLY A 31 19.76 5.24 -1.73
C GLY A 31 18.25 5.23 -1.57
N ALA A 32 17.78 5.93 -0.54
CA ALA A 32 16.38 6.21 -0.31
C ALA A 32 16.23 7.67 0.10
N PHE A 33 15.11 8.28 -0.28
CA PHE A 33 14.76 9.63 0.13
C PHE A 33 13.24 9.79 0.16
N GLU A 34 12.78 10.87 0.76
CA GLU A 34 11.37 11.21 0.84
C GLU A 34 11.14 12.65 0.39
N GLU A 35 9.99 12.89 -0.22
CA GLU A 35 9.43 14.23 -0.41
C GLU A 35 8.19 14.39 0.44
N MET A 36 8.13 15.49 1.18
CA MET A 36 7.02 15.75 2.10
C MET A 36 5.78 16.15 1.31
N VAL A 37 4.63 15.58 1.67
CA VAL A 37 3.35 16.06 1.16
C VAL A 37 3.00 17.29 1.98
N SER A 38 3.02 18.46 1.36
CA SER A 38 2.71 19.72 2.04
C SER A 38 1.31 19.70 2.65
N ASP A 39 1.13 20.33 3.81
CA ASP A 39 -0.20 20.63 4.31
C ASP A 39 -0.87 21.71 3.46
N GLY A 40 -2.19 21.61 3.30
CA GLY A 40 -2.94 22.56 2.48
C GLY A 40 -4.42 22.20 2.35
N PRO A 41 -5.25 23.18 1.95
CA PRO A 41 -6.67 22.98 1.73
C PRO A 41 -6.98 22.14 0.49
N GLU A 42 -6.01 21.94 -0.41
CA GLU A 42 -6.18 21.17 -1.63
C GLU A 42 -6.45 19.69 -1.34
N PRO A 43 -7.20 18.99 -2.22
CA PRO A 43 -7.37 17.55 -2.13
C PRO A 43 -6.04 16.82 -2.00
N LEU A 44 -5.99 15.77 -1.17
CA LEU A 44 -4.76 15.04 -0.88
C LEU A 44 -4.05 14.55 -2.15
N LEU A 45 -4.81 14.05 -3.14
CA LEU A 45 -4.27 13.62 -4.44
C LEU A 45 -3.44 14.71 -5.12
N VAL A 46 -3.90 15.97 -5.10
CA VAL A 46 -3.21 17.11 -5.73
C VAL A 46 -1.88 17.36 -5.04
N ARG A 47 -1.88 17.40 -3.70
CA ARG A 47 -0.69 17.64 -2.89
C ARG A 47 0.33 16.52 -3.04
N GLN A 48 -0.13 15.27 -3.11
CA GLN A 48 0.73 14.12 -3.35
C GLN A 48 1.30 14.10 -4.78
N VAL A 49 0.53 14.48 -5.80
CA VAL A 49 1.02 14.62 -7.18
C VAL A 49 2.11 15.68 -7.27
N GLN A 50 1.97 16.79 -6.53
CA GLN A 50 3.02 17.80 -6.44
C GLN A 50 4.30 17.24 -5.80
N ALA A 51 4.20 16.61 -4.62
CA ALA A 51 5.36 16.00 -3.95
C ALA A 51 6.02 14.91 -4.81
N LEU A 52 5.22 14.12 -5.55
CA LEU A 52 5.73 13.13 -6.49
C LEU A 52 6.57 13.79 -7.61
N ARG A 53 6.09 14.88 -8.21
CA ARG A 53 6.85 15.62 -9.25
C ARG A 53 8.16 16.18 -8.71
N GLU A 54 8.14 16.77 -7.52
CA GLU A 54 9.33 17.30 -6.87
C GLU A 54 10.38 16.20 -6.65
N GLY A 55 9.95 15.01 -6.21
CA GLY A 55 10.85 13.88 -5.97
C GLY A 55 11.38 13.23 -7.23
N LEU A 56 10.55 13.17 -8.29
CA LEU A 56 10.96 12.65 -9.60
C LEU A 56 12.09 13.47 -10.23
N ALA A 57 12.22 14.76 -9.91
CA ALA A 57 13.37 15.57 -10.35
C ALA A 57 14.73 15.04 -9.87
N ARG A 58 14.74 14.18 -8.84
CA ARG A 58 15.94 13.56 -8.25
C ARG A 58 16.17 12.13 -8.76
N VAL A 59 15.23 11.57 -9.52
CA VAL A 59 15.32 10.21 -10.06
C VAL A 59 15.86 10.27 -11.49
N SER A 60 16.76 9.35 -11.83
CA SER A 60 17.30 9.27 -13.20
C SER A 60 16.19 8.93 -14.20
N SER A 61 16.18 9.60 -15.35
CA SER A 61 15.14 9.42 -16.37
C SER A 61 15.16 8.05 -17.05
N ASP A 62 16.28 7.32 -16.97
CA ASP A 62 16.42 5.94 -17.45
C ASP A 62 15.99 4.89 -16.41
N ALA A 63 15.63 5.30 -15.18
CA ALA A 63 15.21 4.37 -14.15
C ALA A 63 13.88 3.69 -14.49
N THR A 64 13.84 2.37 -14.33
CA THR A 64 12.57 1.64 -14.39
C THR A 64 11.79 1.87 -13.10
N LEU A 65 10.60 2.46 -13.22
CA LEU A 65 9.80 2.83 -12.06
C LEU A 65 8.70 1.83 -11.73
N TYR A 66 8.48 1.65 -10.44
CA TYR A 66 7.36 0.92 -9.87
C TYR A 66 6.69 1.81 -8.83
N LEU A 67 5.37 2.00 -8.95
CA LEU A 67 4.63 2.90 -8.08
C LEU A 67 3.61 2.11 -7.25
N ALA A 68 3.67 2.20 -5.94
CA ALA A 68 2.65 1.67 -5.04
C ALA A 68 1.56 2.72 -4.80
N LEU A 69 0.36 2.44 -5.28
CA LEU A 69 -0.81 3.28 -5.12
C LEU A 69 -1.32 3.25 -3.66
N PRO A 70 -1.81 4.39 -3.14
CA PRO A 70 -2.41 4.48 -1.82
C PRO A 70 -3.53 3.46 -1.60
N GLY A 71 -3.46 2.65 -0.54
CA GLY A 71 -4.49 1.64 -0.28
C GLY A 71 -5.90 2.20 -0.11
N ASP A 72 -6.03 3.42 0.42
CA ASP A 72 -7.30 4.16 0.58
C ASP A 72 -7.83 4.76 -0.73
N ALA A 73 -7.05 4.73 -1.81
CA ALA A 73 -7.49 5.07 -3.16
C ALA A 73 -7.98 3.83 -3.95
N LEU A 74 -7.98 2.64 -3.32
CA LEU A 74 -8.28 1.37 -3.96
C LEU A 74 -9.51 0.71 -3.33
N SER A 75 -10.33 0.07 -4.16
CA SER A 75 -11.32 -0.91 -3.74
C SER A 75 -10.71 -2.30 -3.87
N ILE A 76 -10.56 -3.01 -2.75
CA ILE A 76 -9.99 -4.36 -2.71
C ILE A 76 -11.08 -5.33 -2.27
N ARG A 77 -11.34 -6.37 -3.07
CA ARG A 77 -12.39 -7.36 -2.84
C ARG A 77 -11.84 -8.78 -3.05
N THR A 78 -12.28 -9.69 -2.20
CA THR A 78 -12.10 -11.13 -2.45
C THR A 78 -13.33 -11.64 -3.19
N LEU A 79 -13.12 -12.30 -4.34
CA LEU A 79 -14.18 -12.89 -5.15
C LEU A 79 -13.93 -14.39 -5.27
N ASP A 80 -14.98 -15.19 -5.09
CA ASP A 80 -14.94 -16.64 -5.26
C ASP A 80 -15.62 -17.03 -6.58
N LEU A 81 -14.92 -17.82 -7.39
CA LEU A 81 -15.32 -18.23 -8.72
C LEU A 81 -15.37 -19.76 -8.79
N PRO A 82 -16.41 -20.36 -9.40
CA PRO A 82 -16.60 -21.81 -9.41
C PRO A 82 -15.74 -22.52 -10.49
N PHE A 83 -14.59 -21.95 -10.86
CA PHE A 83 -13.69 -22.48 -11.88
C PHE A 83 -12.25 -22.02 -11.67
N THR A 84 -11.33 -22.70 -12.34
CA THR A 84 -9.88 -22.50 -12.22
C THR A 84 -9.20 -22.05 -13.51
N ASP A 85 -9.92 -22.01 -14.62
CA ASP A 85 -9.37 -21.54 -15.90
C ASP A 85 -9.07 -20.03 -15.85
N GLN A 86 -7.80 -19.67 -15.95
CA GLN A 86 -7.35 -18.29 -15.81
C GLN A 86 -7.94 -17.36 -16.89
N ARG A 87 -8.08 -17.82 -18.14
CA ARG A 87 -8.65 -16.98 -19.21
C ARG A 87 -10.12 -16.67 -18.92
N LYS A 88 -10.84 -17.64 -18.38
CA LYS A 88 -12.23 -17.44 -17.96
C LYS A 88 -12.31 -16.48 -16.78
N ILE A 89 -11.41 -16.58 -15.80
CA ILE A 89 -11.31 -15.63 -14.68
C ILE A 89 -11.12 -14.20 -15.23
N ASP A 90 -10.15 -14.00 -16.11
CA ASP A 90 -9.83 -12.69 -16.69
C ASP A 90 -11.03 -12.09 -17.45
N GLN A 91 -11.86 -12.93 -18.09
CA GLN A 91 -13.06 -12.49 -18.81
C GLN A 91 -14.22 -12.09 -17.89
N VAL A 92 -14.36 -12.71 -16.72
CA VAL A 92 -15.51 -12.47 -15.84
C VAL A 92 -15.23 -11.43 -14.76
N ILE A 93 -13.96 -11.19 -14.42
CA ILE A 93 -13.60 -10.45 -13.21
C ILE A 93 -14.19 -9.04 -13.16
N GLY A 94 -14.26 -8.36 -14.31
CA GLY A 94 -14.90 -7.04 -14.40
C GLY A 94 -16.38 -7.10 -14.02
N TYR A 95 -17.14 -8.05 -14.57
CA TYR A 95 -18.56 -8.21 -14.28
C TYR A 95 -18.82 -8.55 -12.80
N GLU A 96 -18.00 -9.42 -12.21
CA GLU A 96 -18.11 -9.78 -10.79
C GLU A 96 -17.75 -8.59 -9.87
N LEU A 97 -16.83 -7.73 -10.30
CA LEU A 97 -16.47 -6.51 -9.60
C LEU A 97 -17.58 -5.44 -9.62
N GLU A 98 -18.35 -5.34 -10.71
CA GLU A 98 -19.35 -4.28 -10.91
C GLU A 98 -20.34 -4.16 -9.75
N GLY A 99 -20.81 -5.28 -9.21
CA GLY A 99 -21.72 -5.31 -8.06
C GLY A 99 -21.07 -4.99 -6.71
N GLN A 100 -19.73 -4.85 -6.65
CA GLN A 100 -18.94 -4.72 -5.42
C GLN A 100 -18.23 -3.37 -5.29
N ILE A 101 -18.23 -2.56 -6.35
CA ILE A 101 -17.62 -1.24 -6.41
C ILE A 101 -18.69 -0.14 -6.44
N VAL A 102 -18.32 1.05 -5.94
CA VAL A 102 -19.23 2.21 -5.91
C VAL A 102 -19.33 2.90 -7.28
N HIS A 103 -18.26 2.81 -8.06
CA HIS A 103 -18.14 3.44 -9.39
C HIS A 103 -18.49 2.44 -10.49
N SER A 104 -18.85 2.92 -11.68
CA SER A 104 -19.05 2.04 -12.84
C SER A 104 -17.70 1.47 -13.34
N LEU A 105 -17.76 0.35 -14.08
CA LEU A 105 -16.55 -0.26 -14.65
C LEU A 105 -15.81 0.65 -15.64
N GLU A 106 -16.51 1.55 -16.33
CA GLU A 106 -15.92 2.53 -17.25
C GLU A 106 -15.02 3.54 -16.52
N ASP A 107 -15.38 3.89 -15.28
CA ASP A 107 -14.69 4.90 -14.46
C ASP A 107 -13.51 4.33 -13.65
N VAL A 108 -13.27 3.02 -13.72
CA VAL A 108 -12.20 2.36 -12.99
C VAL A 108 -11.24 1.63 -13.92
N VAL A 109 -10.00 1.46 -13.43
CA VAL A 109 -9.10 0.41 -13.88
C VAL A 109 -9.07 -0.67 -12.81
N PHE A 110 -8.99 -1.92 -13.21
CA PHE A 110 -8.96 -3.03 -12.28
C PHE A 110 -7.96 -4.10 -12.71
N ASP A 111 -7.52 -4.89 -11.74
CA ASP A 111 -6.65 -6.04 -11.92
C ASP A 111 -6.95 -7.05 -10.80
N HIS A 112 -6.44 -8.27 -10.93
CA HIS A 112 -6.61 -9.31 -9.93
C HIS A 112 -5.38 -10.19 -9.76
N VAL A 113 -5.28 -10.81 -8.58
CA VAL A 113 -4.36 -11.92 -8.34
C VAL A 113 -5.14 -13.12 -7.83
N THR A 114 -4.86 -14.29 -8.38
CA THR A 114 -5.43 -15.55 -7.88
C THR A 114 -4.74 -15.92 -6.57
N ILE A 115 -5.54 -16.03 -5.51
CA ILE A 115 -5.05 -16.26 -4.14
C ILE A 115 -5.35 -17.66 -3.62
N ARG A 116 -6.20 -18.41 -4.32
CA ARG A 116 -6.49 -19.82 -4.08
C ARG A 116 -7.04 -20.41 -5.37
N SER A 117 -6.66 -21.63 -5.71
CA SER A 117 -7.24 -22.36 -6.83
C SER A 117 -7.23 -23.86 -6.54
N GLY A 118 -8.34 -24.55 -6.78
CA GLY A 118 -8.51 -25.97 -6.48
C GLY A 118 -9.83 -26.54 -7.01
N ASP A 119 -10.22 -27.72 -6.51
CA ASP A 119 -11.38 -28.47 -7.03
C ASP A 119 -12.71 -27.71 -6.90
N GLU A 120 -12.85 -26.86 -5.89
CA GLU A 120 -14.05 -26.03 -5.65
C GLU A 120 -14.06 -24.73 -6.48
N GLY A 121 -13.00 -24.45 -7.23
CA GLY A 121 -12.83 -23.22 -8.02
C GLY A 121 -11.67 -22.36 -7.53
N SER A 122 -11.75 -21.05 -7.73
CA SER A 122 -10.70 -20.11 -7.41
C SER A 122 -11.20 -18.96 -6.54
N SER A 123 -10.36 -18.47 -5.65
CA SER A 123 -10.53 -17.18 -5.00
C SER A 123 -9.52 -16.21 -5.58
N VAL A 124 -9.96 -14.99 -5.84
CA VAL A 124 -9.11 -13.93 -6.38
C VAL A 124 -9.22 -12.68 -5.51
N LEU A 125 -8.11 -11.98 -5.36
CA LEU A 125 -8.08 -10.64 -4.80
C LEU A 125 -8.16 -9.66 -5.97
N ALA A 126 -9.33 -9.07 -6.15
CA ALA A 126 -9.60 -8.09 -7.18
C ALA A 126 -9.40 -6.68 -6.63
N VAL A 127 -8.71 -5.83 -7.38
CA VAL A 127 -8.42 -4.45 -7.03
C VAL A 127 -8.97 -3.54 -8.10
N ALA A 128 -9.70 -2.50 -7.72
CA ALA A 128 -10.14 -1.44 -8.60
C ALA A 128 -9.66 -0.07 -8.10
N ALA A 129 -9.25 0.79 -9.02
CA ALA A 129 -8.85 2.17 -8.77
C ALA A 129 -9.58 3.09 -9.74
N ARG A 130 -9.97 4.28 -9.29
CA ARG A 130 -10.58 5.25 -10.19
C ARG A 130 -9.60 5.66 -11.30
N ARG A 131 -10.09 5.67 -12.54
CA ARG A 131 -9.30 5.95 -13.73
C ARG A 131 -8.66 7.35 -13.67
N ASP A 132 -9.38 8.34 -13.17
CA ASP A 132 -8.91 9.72 -13.03
C ASP A 132 -7.80 9.86 -11.98
N HIS A 133 -7.89 9.13 -10.86
CA HIS A 133 -6.81 9.08 -9.87
C HIS A 133 -5.55 8.44 -10.45
N VAL A 134 -5.69 7.32 -11.16
CA VAL A 134 -4.54 6.66 -11.82
C VAL A 134 -3.93 7.57 -12.88
N ALA A 135 -4.76 8.24 -13.69
CA ALA A 135 -4.30 9.20 -14.69
C ALA A 135 -3.49 10.33 -14.05
N ALA A 136 -3.92 10.88 -12.91
CA ALA A 136 -3.19 11.95 -12.22
C ALA A 136 -1.75 11.54 -11.82
N TRP A 137 -1.56 10.29 -11.35
CA TRP A 137 -0.23 9.76 -11.05
C TRP A 137 0.62 9.54 -12.30
N LEU A 138 0.03 8.99 -13.35
CA LEU A 138 0.71 8.76 -14.63
C LEU A 138 1.12 10.08 -15.29
N ASP A 139 0.25 11.09 -15.25
CA ASP A 139 0.55 12.42 -15.78
C ASP A 139 1.67 13.11 -15.00
N ALA A 140 1.78 12.85 -13.69
CA ALA A 140 2.92 13.33 -12.89
C ALA A 140 4.25 12.73 -13.37
N LEU A 141 4.28 11.44 -13.70
CA LEU A 141 5.45 10.73 -14.22
C LEU A 141 5.79 11.16 -15.65
N LYS A 142 4.77 11.33 -16.49
CA LYS A 142 4.89 11.69 -17.90
C LYS A 142 5.56 13.05 -18.13
N VAL A 143 5.39 14.01 -17.21
CA VAL A 143 6.10 15.31 -17.26
C VAL A 143 7.62 15.15 -17.29
N HIS A 144 8.14 14.07 -16.68
CA HIS A 144 9.56 13.73 -16.68
C HIS A 144 9.95 12.75 -17.80
N GLY A 145 9.03 12.43 -18.72
CA GLY A 145 9.23 11.45 -19.78
C GLY A 145 9.27 10.00 -19.28
N ILE A 146 8.75 9.74 -18.07
CA ILE A 146 8.85 8.42 -17.44
C ILE A 146 7.53 7.66 -17.59
N ASP A 147 7.63 6.42 -18.06
CA ASP A 147 6.53 5.46 -18.12
C ASP A 147 6.77 4.35 -17.08
N PRO A 148 5.94 4.24 -16.03
CA PRO A 148 6.18 3.25 -14.98
C PRO A 148 5.95 1.84 -15.51
N ARG A 149 6.80 0.91 -15.07
CA ARG A 149 6.71 -0.51 -15.48
C ARG A 149 5.49 -1.20 -14.91
N ALA A 150 5.11 -0.87 -13.68
CA ALA A 150 3.89 -1.36 -13.06
C ALA A 150 3.41 -0.42 -11.95
N LEU A 151 2.10 -0.47 -11.72
CA LEU A 151 1.44 0.09 -10.57
C LEU A 151 1.06 -1.06 -9.64
N TYR A 152 1.29 -0.90 -8.34
CA TYR A 152 0.93 -1.90 -7.33
C TYR A 152 -0.09 -1.35 -6.36
N ALA A 153 -0.93 -2.22 -5.82
CA ALA A 153 -1.75 -1.89 -4.67
C ALA A 153 -0.90 -2.00 -3.39
N ALA A 154 -0.71 -0.90 -2.64
CA ALA A 154 0.15 -0.90 -1.46
C ALA A 154 -0.14 -2.05 -0.46
N PRO A 155 -1.40 -2.36 -0.10
CA PRO A 155 -1.69 -3.50 0.77
C PRO A 155 -1.27 -4.87 0.21
N VAL A 156 -1.22 -5.02 -1.12
CA VAL A 156 -0.94 -6.30 -1.79
C VAL A 156 0.56 -6.55 -1.93
N VAL A 157 1.37 -5.49 -2.02
CA VAL A 157 2.85 -5.60 -2.11
C VAL A 157 3.43 -6.40 -0.93
N TYR A 158 2.78 -6.36 0.22
CA TYR A 158 3.20 -7.11 1.42
C TYR A 158 3.14 -8.63 1.26
N HIS A 159 2.49 -9.15 0.22
CA HIS A 159 2.62 -10.56 -0.16
C HIS A 159 4.07 -10.98 -0.37
N ALA A 160 4.90 -10.13 -0.99
CA ALA A 160 6.31 -10.42 -1.22
C ALA A 160 7.09 -10.62 0.10
N LEU A 161 6.74 -9.87 1.15
CA LEU A 161 7.33 -10.05 2.48
C LEU A 161 6.88 -11.37 3.12
N SER A 162 5.61 -11.76 2.92
CA SER A 162 5.06 -12.99 3.50
C SER A 162 5.72 -14.27 2.96
N ILE A 163 6.13 -14.28 1.68
CA ILE A 163 6.81 -15.44 1.06
C ILE A 163 8.33 -15.41 1.22
N SER A 164 8.90 -14.28 1.61
CA SER A 164 10.34 -14.11 1.81
C SER A 164 10.78 -14.37 3.26
N ASP A 165 9.84 -14.56 4.18
CA ASP A 165 10.11 -14.91 5.58
C ASP A 165 10.62 -16.36 5.67
N PRO A 166 11.91 -16.61 6.01
CA PRO A 166 12.46 -17.96 6.13
C PRO A 166 11.82 -18.75 7.30
N ALA A 167 11.10 -18.08 8.19
CA ALA A 167 10.31 -18.72 9.25
C ALA A 167 8.89 -19.13 8.78
N ALA A 168 8.45 -18.71 7.58
CA ALA A 168 7.15 -19.10 7.03
C ALA A 168 7.03 -20.62 6.84
N ASP A 169 8.12 -21.30 6.48
CA ASP A 169 8.16 -22.76 6.30
C ASP A 169 8.15 -23.56 7.61
N ARG A 170 8.38 -22.91 8.77
CA ARG A 170 8.59 -23.61 10.04
C ARG A 170 7.32 -23.87 10.83
N ASP A 171 6.17 -23.34 10.38
CA ASP A 171 4.94 -23.36 11.17
C ASP A 171 3.72 -23.50 10.24
N VAL A 172 3.48 -24.73 9.77
CA VAL A 172 2.34 -25.09 8.92
C VAL A 172 1.04 -24.67 9.63
N GLY A 173 0.25 -23.82 9.00
CA GLY A 173 -0.98 -23.26 9.58
C GLY A 173 -0.85 -21.85 10.19
N ARG A 174 0.35 -21.25 10.19
CA ARG A 174 0.52 -19.83 10.56
C ARG A 174 -0.14 -18.93 9.51
N VAL A 175 -0.95 -17.99 9.98
CA VAL A 175 -1.62 -16.97 9.16
C VAL A 175 -0.96 -15.61 9.45
N PRO A 176 0.19 -15.27 8.82
CA PRO A 176 0.85 -14.00 9.08
C PRO A 176 -0.05 -12.83 8.67
N ALA A 177 -0.25 -11.90 9.61
CA ALA A 177 -0.87 -10.61 9.34
C ALA A 177 0.21 -9.53 9.37
N ILE A 178 0.29 -8.73 8.32
CA ILE A 178 1.16 -7.56 8.22
C ILE A 178 0.26 -6.34 8.37
N LEU A 179 0.52 -5.55 9.42
CA LEU A 179 -0.06 -4.23 9.60
C LEU A 179 0.99 -3.17 9.34
N ASP A 180 0.76 -2.38 8.29
CA ASP A 180 1.53 -1.17 7.99
C ASP A 180 0.74 0.05 8.46
N LEU A 181 1.16 0.59 9.61
CA LEU A 181 0.55 1.73 10.28
C LEU A 181 1.10 3.04 9.69
N GLY A 182 0.49 3.52 8.62
CA GLY A 182 0.83 4.78 7.98
C GLY A 182 0.25 6.01 8.68
N HIS A 183 0.44 7.18 8.07
CA HIS A 183 -0.04 8.46 8.60
C HIS A 183 -1.58 8.59 8.57
N ALA A 184 -2.20 8.52 7.39
CA ALA A 184 -3.66 8.64 7.25
C ALA A 184 -4.40 7.30 7.32
N ARG A 185 -3.69 6.20 7.04
CA ARG A 185 -4.27 4.86 6.86
C ARG A 185 -3.38 3.77 7.45
N THR A 186 -3.98 2.61 7.64
CA THR A 186 -3.34 1.36 7.99
C THR A 186 -3.60 0.36 6.88
N ASN A 187 -2.55 -0.16 6.26
CA ASN A 187 -2.67 -1.26 5.31
C ASN A 187 -2.59 -2.58 6.08
N LEU A 188 -3.55 -3.47 5.84
CA LEU A 188 -3.58 -4.83 6.36
C LEU A 188 -3.41 -5.80 5.20
N PHE A 189 -2.47 -6.71 5.35
CA PHE A 189 -2.32 -7.88 4.51
C PHE A 189 -2.35 -9.13 5.39
N VAL A 190 -3.05 -10.17 4.95
CA VAL A 190 -3.09 -11.46 5.63
C VAL A 190 -2.69 -12.52 4.62
N GLY A 191 -1.64 -13.27 4.94
CA GLY A 191 -1.18 -14.42 4.19
C GLY A 191 -1.52 -15.72 4.91
N LYS A 192 -1.57 -16.81 4.16
CA LYS A 192 -1.62 -18.19 4.67
C LYS A 192 -0.92 -19.09 3.66
N ASP A 193 -0.03 -19.96 4.14
CA ASP A 193 0.67 -20.95 3.30
C ASP A 193 1.35 -20.32 2.06
N GLY A 194 1.94 -19.14 2.22
CA GLY A 194 2.60 -18.39 1.14
C GLY A 194 1.65 -17.69 0.14
N GLN A 195 0.34 -17.74 0.35
CA GLN A 195 -0.67 -17.09 -0.49
C GLN A 195 -1.36 -15.96 0.27
N GLY A 196 -1.59 -14.82 -0.37
CA GLY A 196 -2.29 -13.69 0.25
C GLY A 196 -3.79 -13.95 0.31
N ILE A 197 -4.38 -14.15 1.48
CA ILE A 197 -5.82 -14.47 1.58
C ILE A 197 -6.72 -13.23 1.71
N PHE A 198 -6.17 -12.12 2.16
CA PHE A 198 -6.93 -10.90 2.42
C PHE A 198 -6.03 -9.66 2.38
N ALA A 199 -6.52 -8.57 1.82
CA ALA A 199 -5.87 -7.27 1.93
C ALA A 199 -6.91 -6.16 2.05
N ARG A 200 -6.61 -5.14 2.87
CA ARG A 200 -7.51 -4.01 3.09
C ARG A 200 -6.74 -2.76 3.49
N ALA A 201 -7.26 -1.60 3.12
CA ALA A 201 -6.87 -0.34 3.73
C ALA A 201 -7.94 0.11 4.74
N ILE A 202 -7.48 0.52 5.92
CA ILE A 202 -8.31 1.11 6.96
C ILE A 202 -7.96 2.58 7.03
N THR A 203 -8.94 3.47 6.92
CA THR A 203 -8.75 4.94 6.98
C THR A 203 -8.53 5.44 8.42
N ARG A 204 -7.61 4.77 9.12
CA ARG A 204 -7.10 5.08 10.46
C ARG A 204 -5.60 4.90 10.43
N GLY A 205 -4.87 5.87 10.98
CA GLY A 205 -3.41 5.90 10.97
C GLY A 205 -2.88 6.89 11.99
N GLY A 206 -1.56 7.10 11.99
CA GLY A 206 -0.84 7.93 12.96
C GLY A 206 -1.36 9.37 13.13
N GLN A 207 -1.99 9.97 12.12
CA GLN A 207 -2.59 11.32 12.24
C GLN A 207 -3.73 11.33 13.27
N HIS A 208 -4.45 10.23 13.44
CA HIS A 208 -5.54 10.11 14.41
C HIS A 208 -4.99 10.02 15.83
N LEU A 209 -3.82 9.39 16.01
CA LEU A 209 -3.09 9.42 17.28
C LEU A 209 -2.58 10.83 17.58
N THR A 210 -2.01 11.50 16.57
CA THR A 210 -1.56 12.90 16.70
C THR A 210 -2.71 13.82 17.11
N ALA A 211 -3.88 13.70 16.47
CA ALA A 211 -5.07 14.46 16.82
C ALA A 211 -5.55 14.18 18.26
N ALA A 212 -5.56 12.91 18.69
CA ALA A 212 -5.93 12.55 20.05
C ALA A 212 -4.95 13.11 21.10
N ILE A 213 -3.66 13.13 20.81
CA ILE A 213 -2.63 13.75 21.67
C ILE A 213 -2.83 15.26 21.74
N ALA A 214 -3.05 15.92 20.59
CA ALA A 214 -3.30 17.36 20.51
C ALA A 214 -4.51 17.76 21.37
N GLU A 215 -5.63 17.05 21.22
CA GLU A 215 -6.85 17.27 22.00
C GLU A 215 -6.62 17.03 23.51
N THR A 216 -5.99 15.91 23.86
CA THR A 216 -5.78 15.52 25.27
C THR A 216 -4.85 16.48 26.00
N LEU A 217 -3.80 16.96 25.34
CA LEU A 217 -2.76 17.80 25.94
C LEU A 217 -2.97 19.30 25.67
N GLY A 218 -3.94 19.68 24.84
CA GLY A 218 -4.21 21.06 24.47
C GLY A 218 -3.06 21.73 23.70
N VAL A 219 -2.39 20.97 22.82
CA VAL A 219 -1.26 21.45 22.01
C VAL A 219 -1.61 21.43 20.51
N ASP A 220 -0.87 22.17 19.69
CA ASP A 220 -1.05 22.12 18.24
C ASP A 220 -0.59 20.78 17.62
N ALA A 221 -0.94 20.58 16.34
CA ALA A 221 -0.67 19.32 15.64
C ALA A 221 0.83 19.01 15.50
N ASP A 222 1.65 20.04 15.26
CA ASP A 222 3.11 19.88 15.13
C ASP A 222 3.73 19.43 16.45
N ARG A 223 3.32 20.07 17.55
CA ARG A 223 3.78 19.70 18.89
C ARG A 223 3.28 18.32 19.28
N ALA A 224 2.03 17.97 18.96
CA ALA A 224 1.50 16.64 19.19
C ALA A 224 2.25 15.56 18.40
N GLU A 225 2.63 15.83 17.14
CA GLU A 225 3.42 14.92 16.31
C GLU A 225 4.82 14.72 16.90
N GLN A 226 5.44 15.79 17.39
CA GLN A 226 6.72 15.71 18.09
C GLN A 226 6.61 14.83 19.34
N ILE A 227 5.62 15.09 20.21
CA ILE A 227 5.38 14.29 21.43
C ILE A 227 5.16 12.82 21.07
N LYS A 228 4.32 12.53 20.07
CA LYS A 228 4.09 11.18 19.59
C LYS A 228 5.40 10.49 19.20
N ARG A 229 6.29 11.17 18.49
CA ARG A 229 7.56 10.60 18.02
C ARG A 229 8.61 10.47 19.13
N SER A 230 8.65 11.39 20.08
CA SER A 230 9.67 11.41 21.14
C SER A 230 9.29 10.60 22.38
N GLU A 231 8.00 10.43 22.66
CA GLU A 231 7.53 9.90 23.95
C GLU A 231 6.62 8.66 23.81
N ALA A 232 5.91 8.48 22.68
CA ALA A 232 5.01 7.33 22.55
C ALA A 232 5.80 6.01 22.39
N ARG A 233 5.28 4.96 23.01
CA ARG A 233 5.83 3.60 22.93
C ARG A 233 4.71 2.60 22.75
N LEU A 234 5.00 1.53 22.00
CA LEU A 234 4.12 0.38 21.94
C LEU A 234 4.18 -0.34 23.28
N LEU A 235 3.03 -0.45 23.95
CA LEU A 235 2.93 -1.28 25.14
C LEU A 235 2.93 -2.74 24.68
N SER A 236 3.94 -3.51 25.10
CA SER A 236 3.85 -4.95 24.99
C SER A 236 2.90 -5.48 26.07
N THR A 237 2.43 -6.72 25.93
CA THR A 237 1.62 -7.38 26.96
C THR A 237 2.35 -7.46 28.31
N ALA A 238 3.68 -7.36 28.34
CA ALA A 238 4.46 -7.29 29.57
C ALA A 238 4.47 -5.89 30.23
N ASP A 239 4.14 -4.84 29.47
CA ASP A 239 4.19 -3.43 29.92
C ASP A 239 2.79 -2.84 30.20
N ALA A 240 1.73 -3.65 30.09
CA ALA A 240 0.38 -3.20 30.34
C ALA A 240 0.24 -2.77 31.82
N PRO A 241 -0.23 -1.54 32.10
CA PRO A 241 -0.50 -1.13 33.47
C PRO A 241 -1.54 -2.08 34.09
N PRO A 242 -1.46 -2.39 35.40
CA PRO A 242 -2.32 -3.39 36.05
C PRO A 242 -3.82 -3.12 35.94
N ASN A 243 -4.22 -1.91 35.52
CA ASN A 243 -5.61 -1.49 35.33
C ASN A 243 -5.98 -1.27 33.85
N ALA A 244 -5.23 -1.80 32.89
CA ALA A 244 -5.65 -1.80 31.48
C ALA A 244 -6.89 -2.69 31.33
N THR A 245 -8.08 -2.09 31.48
CA THR A 245 -9.34 -2.77 31.19
C THR A 245 -9.29 -3.23 29.74
N GLU A 246 -9.28 -4.54 29.52
CA GLU A 246 -9.51 -5.10 28.19
C GLU A 246 -10.84 -4.53 27.67
N MET A 247 -10.75 -3.61 26.72
CA MET A 247 -11.92 -3.17 25.99
C MET A 247 -12.27 -4.30 25.04
N ARG A 248 -13.13 -5.22 25.51
CA ARG A 248 -13.74 -6.25 24.67
C ARG A 248 -14.56 -5.54 23.60
N VAL A 249 -14.12 -5.66 22.35
CA VAL A 249 -14.91 -5.33 21.15
C VAL A 249 -15.85 -6.49 20.85
#